data_AF-A0A0Q0CMG1-F1
#
_entry.id   AF-A0A0Q0CMG1-F1
#
_cell.length_a   1.000
_cell.length_b   1.000
_cell.length_c   1.000
_cell.angle_alpha   90.00
_cell.angle_beta   90.00
_cell.angle_gamma   90.00
#
_symmetry.space_group_name_H-M   'P 1'
#
loop_
_entity.id
_entity.type
_entity.pdbx_description
1 polymer ?
#
loop_
_entity_poly.entity_id
_entity_poly.type
_entity_poly.pdbx_seq_one_letter_code
_entity_poly.pdbx_strand_id
1 'polypeptide(L)'
;MTLFEYTQAFVPLPYKTVTSGVLMFKSTDETTEPDIQGYLSNPETLDVLNRYGREGWELVSVQPINRGHERFGNQNAQAWAVGYAISTGFLFLFKRSIVTPTRLDKPSQT
;
A
#
# COMPACT_ATOMS: atom_id res chain seq x y z
N MET A 1 -4.27 -30.50 -12.57
CA MET A 1 -3.81 -29.10 -12.69
C MET A 1 -4.70 -28.25 -11.82
N THR A 2 -4.13 -27.49 -10.88
CA THR A 2 -4.90 -26.62 -9.98
C THR A 2 -5.13 -25.27 -10.66
N LEU A 3 -6.37 -24.79 -10.66
CA LEU A 3 -6.71 -23.46 -11.16
C LEU A 3 -6.66 -22.46 -10.02
N PHE A 4 -6.20 -21.24 -10.30
CA PHE A 4 -6.11 -20.16 -9.33
C PHE A 4 -6.87 -18.93 -9.83
N GLU A 5 -7.52 -18.25 -8.90
CA GLU A 5 -7.99 -16.87 -9.07
C GLU A 5 -6.99 -15.92 -8.40
N TYR A 6 -6.97 -14.67 -8.87
CA TYR A 6 -6.04 -13.63 -8.42
C TYR A 6 -6.79 -12.36 -8.05
N THR A 7 -6.24 -11.63 -7.10
CA THR A 7 -6.74 -10.32 -6.71
C THR A 7 -5.61 -9.46 -6.17
N GLN A 8 -5.91 -8.18 -5.92
CA GLN A 8 -4.93 -7.23 -5.42
C GLN A 8 -5.56 -6.23 -4.44
N ALA A 9 -4.72 -5.69 -3.56
CA ALA A 9 -5.08 -4.58 -2.69
C ALA A 9 -3.95 -3.57 -2.61
N PHE A 10 -4.30 -2.29 -2.76
CA PHE A 10 -3.36 -1.20 -2.55
C PHE A 10 -3.50 -0.67 -1.13
N VAL A 11 -2.37 -0.52 -0.44
CA VAL A 11 -2.29 0.13 0.88
C VAL A 11 -1.39 1.35 0.78
N PRO A 12 -1.90 2.56 1.09
CA PRO A 12 -1.13 3.79 0.98
C PRO A 12 -0.04 3.88 2.05
N LEU A 13 1.12 4.44 1.69
CA LEU A 13 2.22 4.75 2.61
C LEU A 13 2.10 6.23 3.03
N PRO A 14 1.75 6.53 4.30
CA PRO A 14 1.70 7.89 4.78
C PRO A 14 3.11 8.51 4.88
N TYR A 15 3.17 9.83 4.79
CA TYR A 15 4.39 10.62 4.94
C TYR A 15 4.26 11.55 6.13
N LYS A 16 5.38 11.82 6.81
CA LYS A 16 5.40 12.77 7.91
C LYS A 16 5.11 14.17 7.39
N THR A 17 4.44 14.98 8.19
CA THR A 17 4.20 16.39 7.90
C THR A 17 5.09 17.26 8.78
N VAL A 18 5.57 18.37 8.23
CA VAL A 18 6.26 19.41 9.01
C VAL A 18 5.42 20.66 8.97
N THR A 19 4.98 21.12 10.14
CA THR A 19 4.31 22.41 10.28
C THR A 19 5.33 23.47 10.64
N SER A 20 5.47 24.49 9.79
CA SER A 20 6.36 25.63 10.01
C SER A 20 5.55 26.93 10.04
N GLY A 21 5.90 27.87 10.93
CA GLY A 21 5.30 29.20 11.02
C GLY A 21 4.69 29.54 12.39
N VAL A 22 4.31 30.81 12.58
CA VAL A 22 3.76 31.35 13.84
C VAL A 22 2.37 31.94 13.58
N LEU A 23 1.42 31.71 14.51
CA LEU A 23 0.05 32.25 14.44
C LEU A 23 -0.65 31.91 13.10
N MET A 24 -0.98 32.92 12.30
CA MET A 24 -1.77 32.81 11.08
C MET A 24 -0.94 32.40 9.85
N PHE A 25 0.38 32.24 10.01
CA PHE A 25 1.32 31.92 8.92
C PHE A 25 1.83 30.48 8.98
N LYS A 26 1.07 29.55 9.57
CA LYS A 26 1.44 28.13 9.59
C LYS A 26 1.21 27.50 8.22
N SER A 27 2.28 26.99 7.61
CA SER A 27 2.22 26.04 6.49
C SER A 27 2.49 24.64 7.02
N THR A 28 1.77 23.66 6.49
CA THR A 28 2.06 22.24 6.72
C THR A 28 2.47 21.63 5.40
N ASP A 29 3.74 21.29 5.28
CA ASP A 29 4.26 20.65 4.08
C ASP A 29 4.44 19.15 4.35
N GLU A 30 3.99 18.32 3.42
CA GLU A 30 4.32 16.90 3.42
C GLU A 30 5.82 16.73 3.16
N THR A 31 6.49 16.01 4.06
CA THR A 31 7.88 15.63 3.85
C THR A 31 7.99 14.46 2.88
N THR A 32 9.21 14.14 2.47
CA THR A 32 9.51 12.90 1.74
C THR A 32 9.96 11.77 2.65
N GLU A 33 9.78 11.93 3.97
CA GLU A 33 10.06 10.89 4.95
C GLU A 33 8.79 10.07 5.21
N PRO A 34 8.79 8.76 4.92
CA PRO A 34 7.63 7.92 5.17
C PRO A 34 7.36 7.78 6.68
N ASP A 35 6.09 7.82 7.07
CA ASP A 35 5.67 7.49 8.43
C ASP A 35 5.53 5.97 8.59
N ILE A 36 6.68 5.31 8.74
CA ILE A 36 6.77 3.85 8.88
C ILE A 36 6.01 3.36 10.11
N GLN A 37 6.09 4.08 11.23
CA GLN A 37 5.40 3.68 12.46
C GLN A 37 3.90 3.79 12.26
N GLY A 38 3.41 4.93 11.76
CA GLY A 38 1.99 5.11 11.44
C GLY A 38 1.48 4.06 10.46
N TYR A 39 2.26 3.70 9.44
CA TYR A 39 1.91 2.64 8.50
C TYR A 39 1.76 1.27 9.18
N LEU A 40 2.76 0.84 9.95
CA LEU A 40 2.77 -0.48 10.57
C LEU A 40 1.77 -0.61 11.72
N SER A 41 1.44 0.48 12.40
CA SER A 41 0.44 0.50 13.48
C SER A 41 -0.98 0.76 12.99
N ASN A 42 -1.21 1.05 11.71
CA ASN A 42 -2.53 1.41 11.20
C ASN A 42 -3.48 0.20 11.21
N PRO A 43 -4.57 0.23 12.01
CA PRO A 43 -5.55 -0.85 12.05
C PRO A 43 -6.18 -1.14 10.70
N GLU A 44 -6.43 -0.13 9.86
CA GLU A 44 -7.03 -0.31 8.54
C GLU A 44 -6.09 -1.08 7.60
N THR A 45 -4.78 -0.81 7.70
CA THR A 45 -3.76 -1.54 6.93
C THR A 45 -3.73 -3.01 7.33
N LEU A 46 -3.76 -3.28 8.63
CA LEU A 46 -3.80 -4.64 9.17
C LEU A 46 -5.10 -5.35 8.81
N ASP A 47 -6.24 -4.66 8.85
CA ASP A 47 -7.56 -5.20 8.53
C ASP A 47 -7.67 -5.66 7.08
N VAL A 48 -7.08 -4.90 6.14
CA VAL A 48 -7.00 -5.32 4.74
C VAL A 48 -6.27 -6.66 4.61
N LEU A 49 -5.07 -6.77 5.18
CA LEU A 49 -4.26 -8.00 5.09
C LEU A 49 -4.92 -9.19 5.81
N ASN A 50 -5.46 -8.95 7.00
CA ASN A 50 -6.16 -9.95 7.79
C ASN A 50 -7.44 -10.45 7.11
N ARG A 51 -8.16 -9.58 6.40
CA ARG A 51 -9.33 -9.99 5.59
C ARG A 51 -8.92 -10.99 4.52
N TYR A 52 -7.88 -10.69 3.73
CA TYR A 52 -7.40 -11.61 2.69
C TYR A 52 -6.95 -12.95 3.28
N GLY A 53 -6.21 -12.93 4.39
CA GLY A 53 -5.82 -14.16 5.09
C GLY A 53 -7.02 -15.00 5.55
N ARG A 54 -8.04 -14.37 6.15
CA ARG A 54 -9.28 -15.06 6.58
C ARG A 54 -10.09 -15.64 5.42
N GLU A 55 -10.06 -15.00 4.27
CA GLU A 55 -10.75 -15.43 3.04
C GLU A 55 -9.97 -16.51 2.26
N GLY A 56 -8.84 -16.99 2.79
CA GLY A 56 -8.03 -18.05 2.20
C GLY A 56 -7.16 -17.60 1.02
N TRP A 57 -6.90 -16.30 0.90
CA TRP A 57 -5.97 -15.78 -0.09
C TRP A 57 -4.53 -15.94 0.37
N GLU A 58 -3.67 -16.41 -0.53
CA GLU A 58 -2.23 -16.51 -0.34
C GLU A 58 -1.54 -15.28 -0.95
N LEU A 59 -0.69 -14.61 -0.18
CA LEU A 59 0.12 -13.51 -0.66
C LEU A 59 1.23 -14.05 -1.58
N VAL A 60 1.28 -13.54 -2.82
CA VAL A 60 2.24 -13.96 -3.84
C VAL A 60 3.37 -12.96 -4.00
N SER A 61 3.04 -11.66 -3.99
CA SER A 61 4.01 -10.59 -4.22
C SER A 61 3.54 -9.28 -3.61
N VAL A 62 4.51 -8.42 -3.28
CA VAL A 62 4.29 -7.04 -2.84
C VAL A 62 5.14 -6.14 -3.73
N GLN A 63 4.51 -5.15 -4.36
CA GLN A 63 5.20 -4.21 -5.23
C GLN A 63 5.02 -2.77 -4.73
N PRO A 64 6.08 -1.97 -4.61
CA PRO A 64 5.94 -0.55 -4.32
C PRO A 64 5.35 0.15 -5.54
N ILE A 65 4.33 0.98 -5.32
CA ILE A 65 3.84 1.92 -6.33
C ILE A 65 4.56 3.23 -6.10
N ASN A 66 5.24 3.73 -7.12
CA ASN A 66 6.06 4.93 -7.03
C ASN A 66 5.43 6.08 -7.81
N ARG A 67 5.59 7.30 -7.29
CA ARG A 67 5.31 8.55 -8.01
C ARG A 67 6.61 9.32 -8.24
N GLY A 68 6.63 10.13 -9.28
CA GLY A 68 7.63 11.19 -9.43
C GLY A 68 7.42 12.26 -8.35
N HIS A 69 8.51 12.77 -7.82
CA HIS A 69 8.52 13.92 -6.92
C HIS A 69 9.64 14.87 -7.35
N GLU A 70 9.24 16.10 -7.58
CA GLU A 70 10.10 17.21 -7.94
C GLU A 70 10.28 18.18 -6.77
N ARG A 71 11.51 18.66 -6.60
CA ARG A 71 11.81 19.80 -5.73
C ARG A 71 12.55 20.85 -6.51
N PHE A 72 12.13 22.08 -6.29
CA PHE A 72 12.76 23.28 -6.82
C PHE A 72 13.32 24.08 -5.66
N GLY A 73 14.46 24.73 -5.88
CA GLY A 73 14.98 25.70 -4.93
C GLY A 73 15.72 26.82 -5.62
N ASN A 74 15.80 27.93 -4.90
CA ASN A 74 16.49 29.13 -5.34
C ASN A 74 17.34 29.66 -4.17
N GLN A 75 18.40 28.92 -3.85
CA GLN A 75 19.38 29.34 -2.86
C GLN A 75 20.46 30.17 -3.55
N ASN A 76 20.83 31.31 -2.97
CA ASN A 76 21.89 32.20 -3.46
C ASN A 76 21.72 32.64 -4.94
N ALA A 77 20.48 32.89 -5.38
CA ALA A 77 20.15 33.26 -6.76
C ALA A 77 20.55 32.21 -7.83
N GLN A 78 20.81 30.97 -7.42
CA GLN A 78 20.98 29.84 -8.33
C GLN A 78 19.76 28.92 -8.24
N ALA A 79 19.03 28.84 -9.36
CA ALA A 79 17.91 27.94 -9.50
C ALA A 79 18.41 26.50 -9.64
N TRP A 80 17.80 25.59 -8.90
CA TRP A 80 18.02 24.16 -9.04
C TRP A 80 16.70 23.40 -9.03
N ALA A 81 16.71 22.23 -9.67
CA ALA A 81 15.62 21.28 -9.67
C ALA A 81 16.18 19.88 -9.49
N VAL A 82 15.53 19.06 -8.67
CA VAL A 82 15.82 17.63 -8.53
C VAL A 82 14.52 16.85 -8.65
N GLY A 83 14.56 15.77 -9.43
CA GLY A 83 13.46 14.82 -9.57
C GLY A 83 13.90 13.44 -9.08
N TYR A 84 13.08 12.80 -8.27
CA TYR A 84 13.30 11.43 -7.82
C TYR A 84 11.98 10.71 -7.58
N ALA A 85 12.02 9.38 -7.52
CA ALA A 85 10.84 8.56 -7.26
C ALA A 85 10.65 8.35 -5.75
N ILE A 86 9.41 8.43 -5.29
CA ILE A 86 9.02 8.08 -3.91
C ILE A 86 7.82 7.12 -3.93
N SER A 87 7.76 6.20 -2.99
CA SER A 87 6.68 5.20 -2.93
C SER A 87 5.40 5.80 -2.34
N THR A 88 4.29 5.70 -3.06
CA THR A 88 2.96 6.15 -2.57
C THR A 88 2.27 5.07 -1.74
N GLY A 89 2.74 3.83 -1.82
CA GLY A 89 2.16 2.69 -1.11
C GLY A 89 2.63 1.37 -1.71
N PHE A 90 1.94 0.31 -1.31
CA PHE A 90 2.26 -1.06 -1.70
C PHE A 90 1.05 -1.75 -2.31
N LEU A 91 1.25 -2.39 -3.45
CA LEU A 91 0.28 -3.27 -4.08
C LEU A 91 0.57 -4.71 -3.66
N PHE A 92 -0.35 -5.29 -2.91
CA PHE A 92 -0.33 -6.69 -2.49
C PHE A 92 -1.07 -7.52 -3.52
N LEU A 93 -0.41 -8.55 -4.04
CA LEU A 93 -0.93 -9.45 -5.06
C LEU A 93 -1.19 -10.82 -4.44
N PHE A 94 -2.41 -11.29 -4.56
CA PHE A 94 -2.86 -12.53 -3.92
C PHE A 94 -3.35 -13.54 -4.95
N LYS A 95 -3.30 -14.82 -4.59
CA LYS A 95 -3.95 -15.92 -5.32
C LYS A 95 -4.77 -16.78 -4.37
N ARG A 96 -5.76 -17.49 -4.90
CA ARG A 96 -6.53 -18.51 -4.17
C ARG A 96 -6.84 -19.68 -5.10
N SER A 97 -6.76 -20.90 -4.59
CA SER A 97 -7.11 -22.09 -5.38
C SER A 97 -8.60 -22.11 -5.63
N ILE A 98 -9.00 -22.30 -6.89
CA ILE A 98 -10.38 -22.58 -7.25
C ILE A 98 -10.62 -24.05 -6.93
N VAL A 99 -11.19 -24.33 -5.76
CA VAL A 99 -11.72 -25.66 -5.47
C VAL A 99 -12.97 -25.81 -6.33
N THR A 100 -12.86 -26.48 -7.47
CA THR A 100 -14.05 -26.98 -8.17
C THR A 100 -14.74 -27.93 -7.20
N PRO A 101 -16.00 -27.68 -6.77
CA PRO A 101 -16.74 -28.64 -5.97
C PRO A 101 -16.80 -29.90 -6.82
N THR A 102 -16.07 -30.93 -6.42
CA THR A 102 -16.22 -32.23 -7.07
C THR A 102 -17.60 -32.70 -6.64
N ARG A 103 -18.48 -32.95 -7.61
CA ARG A 103 -19.87 -33.43 -7.44
C ARG A 103 -19.89 -34.85 -6.82
N LEU A 104 -19.32 -35.01 -5.64
CA LEU A 104 -19.09 -36.30 -4.96
C LEU A 104 -19.58 -36.31 -3.52
N ASP A 105 -20.30 -35.27 -3.07
CA ASP A 105 -21.19 -35.39 -1.91
C ASP A 105 -22.55 -35.91 -2.39
N LYS A 106 -22.59 -37.15 -2.89
CA LYS A 106 -23.84 -37.90 -2.88
C LYS A 106 -24.04 -38.35 -1.43
N PRO A 107 -25.17 -38.02 -0.77
CA PRO A 107 -25.44 -38.58 0.54
C PRO A 107 -25.50 -40.10 0.42
N SER A 108 -24.82 -40.82 1.33
CA SER A 108 -24.96 -42.27 1.43
C SER A 108 -26.43 -42.58 1.76
N GLN A 109 -27.14 -43.17 0.80
CA GLN A 109 -28.42 -43.80 1.10
C GLN A 109 -28.11 -45.06 1.90
N THR A 110 -28.46 -45.07 3.18
CA THR A 110 -28.71 -46.28 3.95
C THR A 110 -29.78 -45.98 4.99
#